data_AF-A0A955WGA0-F1
#
_entry.id   AF-A0A955WGA0-F1
#
_cell.length_a   1.000
_cell.length_b   1.000
_cell.length_c   1.000
_cell.angle_alpha   90.00
_cell.angle_beta   90.00
_cell.angle_gamma   90.00
#
_symmetry.space_group_name_H-M   'P 1'
#
loop_
_entity.id
_entity.type
_entity.pdbx_description
1 polymer ?
#
loop_
_entity_poly.entity_id
_entity_poly.type
_entity_poly.pdbx_seq_one_letter_code
_entity_poly.pdbx_strand_id
1 'polypeptide(L)'
;MNDFLDLLCCPMTGAGLAFEGAGGEGVLRSTAGTSFPVIGGVPRLLPPDLLGPFLRGAYPEVLAAHPEWAQATAAPDPAVLDTMVGYDGQHVDLADATLLVDDWRATWDRFQPGLPPAAFAGQTVVEVGCGEGRHAFLVGEHAARVVAFDLSRGVEVARRRDGRANVCYVQGDLHRPPLRRGAFDALYSNGVLHHTPDPARAFAAVAPLVKRGGQVSIWVYGLDGMRWSYRLSHLAWLRPLTGRLPRSARLGVAAALTAGAELGLWLPARALRRAGLAGWADRVPFSDAAERDRAYKLRRMYDRLNPPVTHYPDAGELARWFAEFDDVRIADTDGRGWSARGRAGPHVAPLW
;
A
#
# COMPACT_ATOMS: atom_id res chain seq x y z
N MET A 1 13.44 -10.83 12.38
CA MET A 1 14.32 -10.65 11.19
C MET A 1 14.80 -11.99 10.69
N ASN A 2 15.56 -12.74 11.49
CA ASN A 2 16.13 -14.03 11.10
C ASN A 2 15.09 -15.02 10.55
N ASP A 3 13.90 -15.07 11.15
CA ASP A 3 12.79 -15.97 10.76
C ASP A 3 12.14 -15.65 9.39
N PHE A 4 12.58 -14.56 8.74
CA PHE A 4 12.09 -14.09 7.44
C PHE A 4 13.17 -14.04 6.37
N LEU A 5 14.45 -14.27 6.71
CA LEU A 5 15.55 -14.20 5.73
C LEU A 5 15.38 -15.19 4.57
N ASP A 6 14.68 -16.31 4.81
CA ASP A 6 14.33 -17.28 3.79
C ASP A 6 13.29 -16.77 2.78
N LEU A 7 12.59 -15.67 3.08
CA LEU A 7 11.56 -15.04 2.24
C LEU A 7 12.05 -13.75 1.54
N LEU A 8 13.14 -13.15 2.02
CA LEU A 8 13.71 -11.92 1.47
C LEU A 8 14.82 -12.22 0.45
N CYS A 9 15.03 -11.30 -0.49
CA CYS A 9 16.15 -11.36 -1.42
C CYS A 9 16.65 -9.96 -1.81
N CYS A 10 17.83 -9.91 -2.41
CA CYS A 10 18.38 -8.71 -2.99
C CYS A 10 17.50 -8.22 -4.16
N PRO A 11 16.93 -7.00 -4.14
CA PRO A 11 16.08 -6.48 -5.22
C PRO A 11 16.80 -6.33 -6.57
N MET A 12 18.14 -6.32 -6.57
CA MET A 12 18.95 -6.16 -7.78
C MET A 12 19.31 -7.50 -8.43
N THR A 13 19.47 -8.57 -7.64
CA THR A 13 20.05 -9.83 -8.11
C THR A 13 19.24 -11.07 -7.76
N GLY A 14 18.20 -10.95 -6.93
CA GLY A 14 17.45 -12.09 -6.39
C GLY A 14 18.24 -12.96 -5.40
N ALA A 15 19.48 -12.61 -5.09
CA ALA A 15 20.34 -13.36 -4.18
C ALA A 15 19.85 -13.34 -2.73
N GLY A 16 20.17 -14.39 -1.97
CA GLY A 16 19.84 -14.48 -0.55
C GLY A 16 20.55 -13.40 0.28
N LEU A 17 19.96 -13.08 1.44
CA LEU A 17 20.45 -12.06 2.36
C LEU A 17 20.88 -12.69 3.68
N ALA A 18 21.99 -12.19 4.24
CA ALA A 18 22.44 -12.47 5.60
C ALA A 18 22.30 -11.20 6.45
N PHE A 19 21.86 -11.34 7.70
CA PHE A 19 21.71 -10.22 8.62
C PHE A 19 22.89 -10.14 9.60
N GLU A 20 23.50 -8.96 9.67
CA GLU A 20 24.55 -8.61 10.63
C GLU A 20 24.04 -7.43 11.48
N GLY A 21 23.68 -7.69 12.73
CA GLY A 21 23.15 -6.63 13.61
C GLY A 21 22.50 -7.15 14.89
N ALA A 22 21.99 -6.21 15.69
CA ALA A 22 21.33 -6.48 16.96
C ALA A 22 20.30 -5.38 17.28
N GLY A 23 19.31 -5.69 18.13
CA GLY A 23 18.37 -4.68 18.63
C GLY A 23 17.45 -4.04 17.57
N GLY A 24 17.31 -4.66 16.39
CA GLY A 24 16.53 -4.10 15.28
C GLY A 24 17.32 -3.15 14.38
N GLU A 25 18.61 -2.94 14.65
CA GLU A 25 19.53 -2.20 13.80
C GLU A 25 20.53 -3.16 13.17
N GLY A 26 20.99 -2.86 11.96
CA GLY A 26 22.03 -3.66 11.31
C GLY A 26 22.08 -3.53 9.80
N VAL A 27 22.72 -4.51 9.18
CA VAL A 27 22.95 -4.56 7.74
C VAL A 27 22.51 -5.91 7.21
N LEU A 28 21.75 -5.89 6.12
CA LEU A 28 21.51 -7.08 5.29
C LEU A 28 22.53 -7.10 4.16
N ARG A 29 23.30 -8.18 4.02
CA ARG A 29 24.27 -8.37 2.94
C ARG A 29 23.80 -9.47 2.01
N SER A 30 23.76 -9.14 0.73
CA SER A 30 23.59 -10.09 -0.37
C SER A 30 24.86 -10.89 -0.57
N THR A 31 24.73 -12.15 -1.00
CA THR A 31 25.88 -12.96 -1.42
C THR A 31 26.63 -12.36 -2.61
N ALA A 32 25.99 -11.43 -3.34
CA ALA A 32 26.62 -10.65 -4.42
C ALA A 32 27.36 -9.38 -3.93
N GLY A 33 27.46 -9.17 -2.62
CA GLY A 33 28.19 -8.06 -2.01
C GLY A 33 27.39 -6.77 -1.80
N THR A 34 26.16 -6.67 -2.31
CA THR A 34 25.26 -5.53 -2.05
C THR A 34 24.79 -5.52 -0.60
N SER A 35 24.80 -4.37 0.06
CA SER A 35 24.31 -4.21 1.43
C SER A 35 23.12 -3.27 1.52
N PHE A 36 22.26 -3.49 2.51
CA PHE A 36 21.09 -2.67 2.80
C PHE A 36 20.96 -2.42 4.31
N PRO A 37 20.57 -1.22 4.75
CA PRO A 37 20.38 -0.96 6.17
C PRO A 37 19.09 -1.61 6.69
N VAL A 38 19.13 -2.00 7.96
CA VAL A 38 17.96 -2.25 8.79
C VAL A 38 17.90 -1.13 9.82
N ILE A 39 16.83 -0.32 9.78
CA ILE A 39 16.66 0.86 10.63
C ILE A 39 15.33 0.74 11.38
N GLY A 40 15.36 0.79 12.70
CA GLY A 40 14.17 0.67 13.55
C GLY A 40 13.44 -0.66 13.36
N GLY A 41 14.17 -1.74 13.07
CA GLY A 41 13.63 -3.07 12.78
C GLY A 41 13.02 -3.23 11.39
N VAL A 42 13.16 -2.23 10.50
CA VAL A 42 12.66 -2.24 9.13
C VAL A 42 13.82 -2.40 8.13
N PRO A 43 13.88 -3.50 7.35
CA PRO A 43 14.79 -3.62 6.21
C PRO A 43 14.50 -2.58 5.15
N ARG A 44 15.54 -1.87 4.71
CA ARG A 44 15.47 -0.86 3.64
C ARG A 44 15.99 -1.46 2.33
N LEU A 45 15.24 -2.44 1.80
CA LEU A 45 15.60 -3.18 0.58
C LEU A 45 15.20 -2.40 -0.68
N LEU A 46 15.67 -1.16 -0.74
CA LEU A 46 15.49 -0.26 -1.88
C LEU A 46 16.66 -0.42 -2.87
N PRO A 47 16.40 -0.41 -4.19
CA PRO A 47 17.44 -0.27 -5.20
C PRO A 47 18.34 0.96 -4.96
N PRO A 48 19.61 0.96 -5.42
CA PRO A 48 20.55 2.07 -5.20
C PRO A 48 20.04 3.44 -5.68
N ASP A 49 19.29 3.46 -6.79
CA ASP A 49 18.65 4.66 -7.34
C ASP A 49 17.60 5.29 -6.39
N LEU A 50 17.06 4.52 -5.44
CA LEU A 50 16.10 4.97 -4.44
C LEU A 50 16.69 5.10 -3.03
N LEU A 51 17.59 4.18 -2.65
CA LEU A 51 18.16 4.12 -1.30
C LEU A 51 18.95 5.38 -0.94
N GLY A 52 19.85 5.84 -1.83
CA GLY A 52 20.66 7.03 -1.58
C GLY A 52 19.83 8.30 -1.39
N PRO A 53 18.91 8.65 -2.32
CA PRO A 53 17.98 9.76 -2.14
C PRO A 53 17.14 9.66 -0.86
N PHE A 54 16.63 8.46 -0.55
CA PHE A 54 15.87 8.21 0.66
C PHE A 54 16.68 8.52 1.94
N LEU A 55 17.88 7.94 2.07
CA LEU A 55 18.73 8.14 3.24
C LEU A 55 19.15 9.59 3.39
N ARG A 56 19.46 10.30 2.30
CA ARG A 56 19.77 11.75 2.36
C ARG A 56 18.65 12.57 2.99
N GLY A 57 17.40 12.22 2.71
CA GLY A 57 16.23 12.94 3.21
C GLY A 57 15.78 12.51 4.60
N ALA A 58 15.78 11.21 4.87
CA ALA A 58 15.15 10.64 6.06
C ALA A 58 16.13 10.23 7.17
N TYR A 59 17.37 9.87 6.82
CA TYR A 59 18.38 9.32 7.74
C TYR A 59 19.80 9.80 7.38
N PRO A 60 20.06 11.13 7.37
CA PRO A 60 21.34 11.67 6.96
C PRO A 60 22.51 11.18 7.82
N GLU A 61 22.27 10.89 9.10
CA GLU A 61 23.24 10.31 10.02
C GLU A 61 23.64 8.88 9.65
N VAL A 62 22.69 8.05 9.22
CA VAL A 62 22.96 6.69 8.75
C VAL A 62 23.79 6.74 7.46
N LEU A 63 23.45 7.65 6.56
CA LEU A 63 24.21 7.84 5.33
C LEU A 63 25.63 8.33 5.58
N ALA A 64 25.84 9.21 6.56
CA ALA A 64 27.15 9.69 6.93
C ALA A 64 28.05 8.56 7.47
N ALA A 65 27.47 7.59 8.19
CA ALA A 65 28.17 6.40 8.66
C ALA A 65 28.45 5.37 7.54
N HIS A 66 27.59 5.34 6.51
CA HIS A 66 27.63 4.38 5.40
C HIS A 66 27.58 5.10 4.04
N PRO A 67 28.65 5.83 3.66
CA PRO A 67 28.68 6.62 2.43
C PRO A 67 28.55 5.77 1.16
N GLU A 68 28.80 4.46 1.22
CA GLU A 68 28.60 3.53 0.13
C GLU A 68 27.14 3.50 -0.38
N TRP A 69 26.16 3.78 0.48
CA TRP A 69 24.74 3.83 0.09
C TRP A 69 24.33 5.14 -0.58
N ALA A 70 25.22 6.13 -0.67
CA ALA A 70 24.94 7.40 -1.33
C ALA A 70 24.90 7.29 -2.87
N GLN A 71 25.56 6.26 -3.43
CA GLN A 71 25.74 6.10 -4.86
C GLN A 71 24.45 5.62 -5.53
N ALA A 72 23.73 6.54 -6.17
CA ALA A 72 22.69 6.19 -7.12
C ALA A 72 23.37 5.74 -8.42
N THR A 73 23.14 4.49 -8.84
CA THR A 73 23.69 3.95 -10.10
C THR A 73 23.00 4.55 -11.33
N ALA A 74 21.84 5.18 -11.15
CA ALA A 74 21.08 5.95 -12.15
C ALA A 74 20.14 6.93 -11.45
N ALA A 75 19.65 7.96 -12.15
CA ALA A 75 18.58 8.82 -11.63
C ALA A 75 17.27 8.01 -11.52
N PRO A 76 16.57 8.05 -10.37
CA PRO A 76 15.30 7.34 -10.23
C PRO A 76 14.23 7.94 -11.15
N ASP A 77 13.25 7.12 -11.52
CA ASP A 77 12.04 7.62 -12.19
C ASP A 77 11.38 8.69 -11.29
N PRO A 78 11.21 9.94 -11.77
CA PRO A 78 10.58 11.00 -11.01
C PRO A 78 9.21 10.61 -10.44
N ALA A 79 8.42 9.81 -11.15
CA ALA A 79 7.11 9.35 -10.67
C ALA A 79 7.21 8.42 -9.46
N VAL A 80 8.25 7.57 -9.42
CA VAL A 80 8.52 6.67 -8.29
C VAL A 80 9.02 7.48 -7.09
N LEU A 81 9.88 8.46 -7.32
CA LEU A 81 10.37 9.35 -6.27
C LEU A 81 9.24 10.20 -5.68
N ASP A 82 8.38 10.78 -6.52
CA ASP A 82 7.20 11.54 -6.11
C ASP A 82 6.20 10.67 -5.35
N THR A 83 6.07 9.39 -5.73
CA THR A 83 5.27 8.40 -5.00
C THR A 83 5.86 8.20 -3.60
N MET A 84 7.15 7.88 -3.50
CA MET A 84 7.82 7.68 -2.20
C MET A 84 7.65 8.90 -1.29
N VAL A 85 7.99 10.10 -1.77
CA VAL A 85 7.86 11.36 -1.01
C VAL A 85 6.40 11.69 -0.68
N GLY A 86 5.47 11.46 -1.62
CA GLY A 86 4.05 11.73 -1.46
C GLY A 86 3.43 10.88 -0.35
N TYR A 87 3.72 9.58 -0.32
CA TYR A 87 3.17 8.64 0.65
C TYR A 87 3.88 8.70 2.02
N ASP A 88 5.17 9.07 2.07
CA ASP A 88 5.91 9.27 3.33
C ASP A 88 5.21 10.25 4.28
N GLY A 89 4.70 11.36 3.74
CA GLY A 89 4.02 12.39 4.52
C GLY A 89 2.59 12.05 4.96
N GLN A 90 1.96 11.02 4.38
CA GLN A 90 0.61 10.60 4.74
C GLN A 90 0.57 9.76 6.01
N HIS A 91 1.64 8.99 6.24
CA HIS A 91 1.63 7.90 7.20
C HIS A 91 2.30 8.26 8.53
N VAL A 92 3.28 9.17 8.51
CA VAL A 92 4.12 9.47 9.68
C VAL A 92 3.45 10.42 10.69
N ASP A 93 2.49 11.26 10.28
CA ASP A 93 2.02 12.39 11.10
C ASP A 93 0.57 12.29 11.65
N LEU A 94 -0.13 11.16 11.50
CA LEU A 94 -1.54 11.04 11.92
C LEU A 94 -1.84 9.81 12.80
N ALA A 95 -0.89 9.44 13.66
CA ALA A 95 -0.97 8.25 14.47
C ALA A 95 -1.81 8.42 15.75
N ASP A 96 -3.08 8.03 15.68
CA ASP A 96 -3.80 7.43 16.82
C ASP A 96 -4.62 6.24 16.30
N ALA A 97 -4.20 5.02 16.66
CA ALA A 97 -4.52 3.79 15.92
C ALA A 97 -5.40 2.78 16.70
N THR A 98 -5.63 2.94 17.99
CA THR A 98 -6.44 2.00 18.77
C THR A 98 -7.94 2.10 18.48
N LEU A 99 -8.40 3.18 17.86
CA LEU A 99 -9.81 3.43 17.53
C LEU A 99 -10.27 2.90 16.15
N LEU A 100 -9.42 2.19 15.41
CA LEU A 100 -9.62 1.98 13.97
C LEU A 100 -9.67 0.52 13.50
N VAL A 101 -9.58 -0.49 14.38
CA VAL A 101 -9.60 -1.91 13.95
C VAL A 101 -10.89 -2.27 13.22
N ASP A 102 -12.05 -1.80 13.71
CA ASP A 102 -13.33 -2.00 13.04
C ASP A 102 -13.36 -1.33 11.66
N ASP A 103 -12.71 -0.17 11.51
CA ASP A 103 -12.56 0.48 10.21
C ASP A 103 -11.68 -0.31 9.26
N TRP A 104 -10.63 -0.94 9.79
CA TRP A 104 -9.74 -1.79 9.00
C TRP A 104 -10.49 -3.04 8.54
N ARG A 105 -11.30 -3.67 9.41
CA ARG A 105 -12.17 -4.80 9.04
C ARG A 105 -13.21 -4.41 8.01
N ALA A 106 -13.92 -3.29 8.21
CA ALA A 106 -14.88 -2.79 7.23
C ALA A 106 -14.22 -2.45 5.88
N THR A 107 -12.99 -1.91 5.90
CA THR A 107 -12.23 -1.64 4.67
C THR A 107 -11.79 -2.93 3.99
N TRP A 108 -11.35 -3.91 4.77
CA TRP A 108 -11.00 -5.25 4.29
C TRP A 108 -12.21 -5.92 3.62
N ASP A 109 -13.35 -5.99 4.29
CA ASP A 109 -14.55 -6.66 3.77
C ASP A 109 -15.03 -6.04 2.47
N ARG A 110 -14.87 -4.72 2.32
CA ARG A 110 -15.15 -4.02 1.07
C ARG A 110 -14.15 -4.37 -0.03
N PHE A 111 -12.85 -4.41 0.27
CA PHE A 111 -11.80 -4.65 -0.72
C PHE A 111 -11.69 -6.13 -1.12
N GLN A 112 -12.00 -7.02 -0.18
CA GLN A 112 -11.85 -8.46 -0.28
C GLN A 112 -13.17 -9.17 0.06
N PRO A 113 -14.27 -8.88 -0.66
CA PRO A 113 -15.60 -9.38 -0.32
C PRO A 113 -15.63 -10.91 -0.32
N GLY A 114 -16.01 -11.51 0.82
CA GLY A 114 -16.05 -12.97 0.96
C GLY A 114 -14.67 -13.64 1.04
N LEU A 115 -13.60 -12.91 1.38
CA LEU A 115 -12.32 -13.48 1.78
C LEU A 115 -11.95 -12.92 3.16
N PRO A 116 -12.38 -13.54 4.27
CA PRO A 116 -12.06 -13.04 5.60
C PRO A 116 -10.55 -13.21 5.90
N PRO A 117 -9.94 -12.39 6.78
CA PRO A 117 -8.53 -12.54 7.15
C PRO A 117 -8.19 -13.94 7.71
N ALA A 118 -9.14 -14.59 8.37
CA ALA A 118 -9.00 -15.96 8.87
C ALA A 118 -8.77 -17.01 7.75
N ALA A 119 -9.10 -16.71 6.49
CA ALA A 119 -8.81 -17.59 5.35
C ALA A 119 -7.30 -17.80 5.11
N PHE A 120 -6.44 -16.96 5.70
CA PHE A 120 -4.99 -17.07 5.64
C PHE A 120 -4.39 -17.85 6.82
N ALA A 121 -5.20 -18.49 7.66
CA ALA A 121 -4.72 -19.23 8.82
C ALA A 121 -3.64 -20.26 8.44
N GLY A 122 -2.50 -20.21 9.13
CA GLY A 122 -1.37 -21.13 8.90
C GLY A 122 -0.56 -20.87 7.62
N GLN A 123 -0.88 -19.85 6.82
CA GLN A 123 -0.19 -19.57 5.56
C GLN A 123 0.98 -18.59 5.73
N THR A 124 1.94 -18.66 4.80
CA THR A 124 2.95 -17.61 4.58
C THR A 124 2.41 -16.63 3.53
N VAL A 125 2.16 -15.39 3.93
CA VAL A 125 1.43 -14.39 3.13
C VAL A 125 2.29 -13.17 2.83
N VAL A 126 2.10 -12.57 1.66
CA VAL A 126 2.67 -11.26 1.33
C VAL A 126 1.59 -10.20 1.11
N GLU A 127 1.79 -9.01 1.69
CA GLU A 127 1.05 -7.79 1.34
C GLU A 127 1.93 -6.89 0.48
N VAL A 128 1.40 -6.49 -0.68
CA VAL A 128 2.03 -5.51 -1.58
C VAL A 128 1.43 -4.14 -1.31
N GLY A 129 2.28 -3.16 -0.98
CA GLY A 129 1.90 -1.78 -0.70
C GLY A 129 1.10 -1.64 0.60
N CYS A 130 1.70 -2.07 1.71
CA CYS A 130 1.00 -2.16 3.00
C CYS A 130 0.74 -0.80 3.68
N GLY A 131 1.39 0.29 3.25
CA GLY A 131 1.38 1.59 3.92
C GLY A 131 1.66 1.44 5.43
N GLU A 132 0.72 1.90 6.26
CA GLU A 132 0.77 1.77 7.73
C GLU A 132 0.42 0.38 8.30
N GLY A 133 0.29 -0.65 7.46
CA GLY A 133 0.13 -2.04 7.90
C GLY A 133 -1.27 -2.42 8.39
N ARG A 134 -2.32 -1.70 7.96
CA ARG A 134 -3.71 -1.91 8.44
C ARG A 134 -4.22 -3.32 8.19
N HIS A 135 -4.02 -3.85 6.98
CA HIS A 135 -4.48 -5.18 6.61
C HIS A 135 -3.49 -6.27 7.03
N ALA A 136 -2.18 -6.01 6.97
CA ALA A 136 -1.15 -6.88 7.55
C ALA A 136 -1.42 -7.20 9.02
N PHE A 137 -1.87 -6.20 9.79
CA PHE A 137 -2.27 -6.41 11.19
C PHE A 137 -3.41 -7.44 11.31
N LEU A 138 -4.47 -7.30 10.50
CA LEU A 138 -5.62 -8.21 10.52
C LEU A 138 -5.26 -9.62 10.06
N VAL A 139 -4.44 -9.73 9.02
CA VAL A 139 -3.99 -11.04 8.50
C VAL A 139 -2.99 -11.69 9.45
N GLY A 140 -2.14 -10.90 10.10
CA GLY A 140 -1.17 -11.35 11.11
C GLY A 140 -1.80 -11.95 12.37
N GLU A 141 -3.09 -11.71 12.63
CA GLU A 141 -3.86 -12.40 13.68
C GLU A 141 -4.07 -13.89 13.40
N HIS A 142 -3.91 -14.33 12.15
CA HIS A 142 -4.25 -15.68 11.70
C HIS A 142 -3.11 -16.38 10.95
N ALA A 143 -2.38 -15.64 10.12
CA ALA A 143 -1.33 -16.19 9.26
C ALA A 143 -0.12 -16.71 10.07
N ALA A 144 0.56 -17.73 9.52
CA ALA A 144 1.78 -18.24 10.13
C ALA A 144 2.94 -17.25 10.00
N ARG A 145 3.06 -16.60 8.84
CA ARG A 145 4.06 -15.56 8.57
C ARG A 145 3.49 -14.53 7.59
N VAL A 146 3.73 -13.25 7.84
CA VAL A 146 3.34 -12.16 6.94
C VAL A 146 4.58 -11.34 6.61
N VAL A 147 4.85 -11.14 5.32
CA VAL A 147 5.78 -10.11 4.86
C VAL A 147 4.96 -9.01 4.19
N ALA A 148 4.99 -7.82 4.78
CA ALA A 148 4.25 -6.66 4.27
C ALA A 148 5.27 -5.60 3.82
N PHE A 149 5.22 -5.20 2.56
CA PHE A 149 6.17 -4.22 2.05
C PHE A 149 5.51 -3.03 1.39
N ASP A 150 6.19 -1.89 1.47
CA ASP A 150 5.76 -0.64 0.85
C ASP A 150 6.98 0.18 0.43
N LEU A 151 6.82 1.03 -0.58
CA LEU A 151 7.87 1.94 -1.02
C LEU A 151 8.10 3.07 0.00
N SER A 152 7.04 3.48 0.69
CA SER A 152 7.03 4.60 1.62
C SER A 152 7.50 4.23 3.03
N ARG A 153 7.69 5.24 3.85
CA ARG A 153 7.95 5.16 5.30
C ARG A 153 6.74 4.73 6.12
N GLY A 154 5.60 4.43 5.50
CA GLY A 154 4.44 3.86 6.18
C GLY A 154 4.80 2.60 6.98
N VAL A 155 5.76 1.81 6.48
CA VAL A 155 6.28 0.60 7.14
C VAL A 155 6.88 0.87 8.52
N GLU A 156 7.39 2.07 8.79
CA GLU A 156 7.90 2.44 10.11
C GLU A 156 6.77 2.58 11.12
N VAL A 157 5.67 3.16 10.68
CA VAL A 157 4.46 3.33 11.47
C VAL A 157 3.80 1.98 11.71
N ALA A 158 3.75 1.15 10.65
CA ALA A 158 3.30 -0.23 10.74
C ALA A 158 4.10 -1.02 11.78
N ARG A 159 5.45 -0.98 11.68
CA ARG A 159 6.35 -1.68 12.60
C ARG A 159 6.26 -1.20 14.04
N ARG A 160 6.02 0.09 14.27
CA ARG A 160 5.81 0.65 15.62
C ARG A 160 4.48 0.23 16.23
N ARG A 161 3.43 0.07 15.41
CA ARG A 161 2.09 -0.31 15.86
C ARG A 161 1.89 -1.82 16.00
N ASP A 162 2.52 -2.60 15.13
CA ASP A 162 2.45 -4.05 15.13
C ASP A 162 3.81 -4.64 15.51
N GLY A 163 3.89 -5.11 16.75
CA GLY A 163 5.07 -5.76 17.33
C GLY A 163 5.06 -7.27 17.20
N ARG A 164 4.13 -7.87 16.45
CA ARG A 164 4.03 -9.33 16.33
C ARG A 164 5.28 -9.93 15.70
N ALA A 165 5.72 -11.06 16.25
CA ALA A 165 6.88 -11.78 15.75
C ALA A 165 6.65 -12.44 14.37
N ASN A 166 5.40 -12.75 14.02
CA ASN A 166 5.01 -13.37 12.75
C ASN A 166 4.75 -12.35 11.62
N VAL A 167 5.00 -11.05 11.84
CA VAL A 167 4.84 -10.00 10.81
C VAL A 167 6.17 -9.29 10.61
N CYS A 168 6.63 -9.20 9.35
CA CYS A 168 7.83 -8.47 8.96
C CYS A 168 7.45 -7.34 7.99
N TYR A 169 7.73 -6.10 8.38
CA TYR A 169 7.55 -4.92 7.54
C TYR A 169 8.86 -4.56 6.84
N VAL A 170 8.81 -4.38 5.52
CA VAL A 170 9.97 -4.16 4.66
C VAL A 170 9.74 -2.92 3.81
N GLN A 171 10.71 -2.00 3.75
CA GLN A 171 10.67 -0.96 2.71
C GLN A 171 11.23 -1.53 1.41
N GLY A 172 10.45 -1.46 0.33
CA GLY A 172 10.80 -2.07 -0.96
C GLY A 172 9.97 -1.57 -2.14
N ASP A 173 10.51 -1.70 -3.34
CA ASP A 173 9.83 -1.33 -4.59
C ASP A 173 9.10 -2.54 -5.17
N LEU A 174 7.80 -2.39 -5.48
CA LEU A 174 7.00 -3.46 -6.10
C LEU A 174 7.41 -3.76 -7.54
N HIS A 175 8.13 -2.86 -8.21
CA HIS A 175 8.66 -3.12 -9.55
C HIS A 175 9.93 -3.97 -9.51
N ARG A 176 10.60 -4.01 -8.35
CA ARG A 176 11.75 -4.87 -8.04
C ARG A 176 11.56 -5.50 -6.65
N PRO A 177 10.57 -6.39 -6.46
CA PRO A 177 10.19 -6.86 -5.14
C PRO A 177 11.39 -7.53 -4.44
N PRO A 178 11.74 -7.12 -3.20
CA PRO A 178 12.87 -7.70 -2.48
C PRO A 178 12.50 -9.02 -1.80
N LEU A 179 11.69 -9.84 -2.47
CA LEU A 179 11.05 -11.04 -1.95
C LEU A 179 11.28 -12.22 -2.88
N ARG A 180 11.44 -13.41 -2.30
CA ARG A 180 11.68 -14.62 -3.10
C ARG A 180 10.44 -15.01 -3.89
N ARG A 181 10.67 -15.31 -5.17
CA ARG A 181 9.65 -15.85 -6.07
C ARG A 181 9.21 -17.24 -5.62
N GLY A 182 7.92 -17.55 -5.76
CA GLY A 182 7.34 -18.84 -5.38
C GLY A 182 7.46 -19.19 -3.89
N ALA A 183 7.59 -18.20 -3.00
CA ALA A 183 7.80 -18.43 -1.58
C ALA A 183 6.50 -18.32 -0.74
N PHE A 184 5.48 -17.65 -1.25
CA PHE A 184 4.26 -17.31 -0.50
C PHE A 184 3.07 -18.19 -0.89
N ASP A 185 2.28 -18.61 0.09
CA ASP A 185 1.03 -19.35 -0.15
C ASP A 185 -0.07 -18.43 -0.69
N ALA A 186 -0.03 -17.15 -0.30
CA ALA A 186 -0.93 -16.14 -0.81
C ALA A 186 -0.31 -14.74 -0.89
N LEU A 187 -0.83 -13.93 -1.81
CA LEU A 187 -0.54 -12.51 -1.97
C LEU A 187 -1.84 -11.72 -1.95
N TYR A 188 -1.83 -10.57 -1.27
CA TYR A 188 -2.86 -9.57 -1.46
C TYR A 188 -2.32 -8.15 -1.66
N SER A 189 -3.08 -7.33 -2.39
CA SER A 189 -2.73 -5.94 -2.70
C SER A 189 -3.98 -5.07 -2.71
N ASN A 190 -4.11 -4.18 -1.73
CA ASN A 190 -5.33 -3.41 -1.51
C ASN A 190 -5.13 -1.93 -1.78
N GLY A 191 -5.54 -1.48 -2.97
CA GLY A 191 -5.57 -0.05 -3.28
C GLY A 191 -4.21 0.52 -3.72
N VAL A 192 -3.37 -0.31 -4.34
CA VAL A 192 -1.95 0.02 -4.62
C VAL A 192 -1.65 0.04 -6.11
N LEU A 193 -1.89 -1.06 -6.82
CA LEU A 193 -1.42 -1.27 -8.19
C LEU A 193 -1.86 -0.17 -9.17
N HIS A 194 -3.06 0.37 -9.01
CA HIS A 194 -3.61 1.42 -9.86
C HIS A 194 -2.97 2.80 -9.65
N HIS A 195 -2.14 2.97 -8.63
CA HIS A 195 -1.33 4.17 -8.40
C HIS A 195 0.06 4.08 -9.05
N THR A 196 0.38 2.98 -9.71
CA THR A 196 1.65 2.79 -10.43
C THR A 196 1.54 3.31 -11.87
N PRO A 197 2.66 3.72 -12.51
CA PRO A 197 2.65 4.18 -13.91
C PRO A 197 2.20 3.12 -14.92
N ASP A 198 2.42 1.85 -14.60
CA ASP A 198 2.00 0.69 -15.40
C ASP A 198 1.48 -0.40 -14.45
N PRO A 199 0.16 -0.39 -14.15
CA PRO A 199 -0.46 -1.34 -13.23
C PRO A 199 -0.35 -2.80 -13.66
N ALA A 200 -0.38 -3.08 -14.97
CA ALA A 200 -0.24 -4.43 -15.50
C ALA A 200 1.17 -4.98 -15.26
N ARG A 201 2.19 -4.16 -15.54
CA ARG A 201 3.59 -4.52 -15.25
C ARG A 201 3.87 -4.63 -13.76
N ALA A 202 3.28 -3.76 -12.94
CA ALA A 202 3.34 -3.86 -11.48
C ALA A 202 2.76 -5.18 -10.98
N PHE A 203 1.58 -5.58 -11.47
CA PHE A 203 0.97 -6.86 -11.15
C PHE A 203 1.86 -8.05 -11.57
N ALA A 204 2.39 -8.00 -12.79
CA ALA A 204 3.29 -9.05 -13.32
C ALA A 204 4.62 -9.16 -12.54
N ALA A 205 5.07 -8.09 -11.89
CA ALA A 205 6.29 -8.11 -11.07
C ALA A 205 6.07 -8.83 -9.72
N VAL A 206 4.88 -8.71 -9.12
CA VAL A 206 4.58 -9.26 -7.79
C VAL A 206 3.84 -10.60 -7.81
N ALA A 207 3.06 -10.90 -8.84
CA ALA A 207 2.37 -12.19 -8.99
C ALA A 207 3.29 -13.42 -8.85
N PRO A 208 4.52 -13.43 -9.40
CA PRO A 208 5.45 -14.56 -9.27
C PRO A 208 5.99 -14.81 -7.85
N LEU A 209 5.67 -13.96 -6.87
CA LEU A 209 6.00 -14.20 -5.46
C LEU A 209 5.23 -15.41 -4.90
N VAL A 210 4.06 -15.69 -5.45
CA VAL A 210 3.17 -16.75 -4.98
C VAL A 210 3.59 -18.11 -5.54
N LYS A 211 3.51 -19.14 -4.69
CA LYS A 211 3.69 -20.55 -5.07
C LYS A 211 2.67 -20.93 -6.17
N ARG A 212 3.01 -21.93 -6.96
CA ARG A 212 2.03 -22.55 -7.87
C ARG A 212 0.82 -23.05 -7.08
N GLY A 213 -0.38 -22.73 -7.56
CA GLY A 213 -1.66 -23.00 -6.87
C GLY A 213 -1.99 -22.07 -5.69
N GLY A 214 -1.06 -21.20 -5.30
CA GLY A 214 -1.27 -20.19 -4.26
C GLY A 214 -2.21 -19.07 -4.73
N GLN A 215 -2.80 -18.35 -3.77
CA GLN A 215 -3.86 -17.38 -4.05
C GLN A 215 -3.28 -15.98 -4.29
N VAL A 216 -3.78 -15.28 -5.32
CA VAL A 216 -3.53 -13.85 -5.55
C VAL A 216 -4.85 -13.10 -5.45
N SER A 217 -4.86 -12.00 -4.67
CA SER A 217 -6.04 -11.22 -4.37
C SER A 217 -5.76 -9.72 -4.44
N ILE A 218 -6.38 -8.99 -5.36
CA ILE A 218 -6.12 -7.55 -5.50
C ILE A 218 -7.41 -6.75 -5.44
N TRP A 219 -7.27 -5.48 -5.05
CA TRP A 219 -8.32 -4.49 -5.16
C TRP A 219 -7.79 -3.20 -5.78
N VAL A 220 -8.50 -2.67 -6.78
CA VAL A 220 -8.15 -1.44 -7.50
C VAL A 220 -9.34 -0.49 -7.67
N TYR A 221 -9.10 0.82 -7.77
CA TYR A 221 -10.16 1.76 -8.16
C TYR A 221 -10.62 1.48 -9.60
N GLY A 222 -11.91 1.69 -9.84
CA GLY A 222 -12.54 1.61 -11.17
C GLY A 222 -13.60 2.70 -11.27
N LEU A 223 -13.88 3.20 -12.47
CA LEU A 223 -14.91 4.23 -12.67
C LEU A 223 -16.28 3.66 -13.03
N ASP A 224 -16.31 2.41 -13.48
CA ASP A 224 -17.54 1.73 -13.89
C ASP A 224 -18.47 1.53 -12.69
N GLY A 225 -19.76 1.79 -12.89
CA GLY A 225 -20.74 1.75 -11.79
C GLY A 225 -20.58 2.86 -10.74
N MET A 226 -19.53 3.68 -10.83
CA MET A 226 -19.24 4.69 -9.83
C MET A 226 -20.24 5.83 -9.86
N ARG A 227 -20.97 5.98 -8.75
CA ARG A 227 -21.93 7.07 -8.55
C ARG A 227 -21.27 8.41 -8.80
N TRP A 228 -21.96 9.29 -9.52
CA TRP A 228 -21.44 10.63 -9.86
C TRP A 228 -20.97 11.41 -8.63
N SER A 229 -21.68 11.30 -7.51
CA SER A 229 -21.33 11.96 -6.25
C SER A 229 -20.03 11.44 -5.65
N TYR A 230 -19.74 10.14 -5.82
CA TYR A 230 -18.47 9.54 -5.42
C TYR A 230 -17.35 9.91 -6.40
N ARG A 231 -17.61 9.95 -7.72
CA ARG A 231 -16.66 10.44 -8.73
C ARG A 231 -16.20 11.87 -8.44
N LEU A 232 -17.13 12.77 -8.15
CA LEU A 232 -16.79 14.14 -7.73
C LEU A 232 -15.96 14.15 -6.45
N SER A 233 -16.19 13.21 -5.55
CA SER A 233 -15.44 13.11 -4.30
C SER A 233 -13.95 12.81 -4.52
N HIS A 234 -13.55 12.23 -5.66
CA HIS A 234 -12.13 11.97 -5.93
C HIS A 234 -11.33 13.25 -6.22
N LEU A 235 -12.01 14.39 -6.49
CA LEU A 235 -11.39 15.68 -6.79
C LEU A 235 -10.27 15.58 -7.84
N ALA A 236 -10.38 14.63 -8.78
CA ALA A 236 -9.33 14.31 -9.72
C ALA A 236 -8.96 15.52 -10.59
N TRP A 237 -9.92 16.42 -10.86
CA TRP A 237 -9.75 17.66 -11.60
C TRP A 237 -8.86 18.70 -10.88
N LEU A 238 -8.69 18.59 -9.56
CA LEU A 238 -7.78 19.46 -8.79
C LEU A 238 -6.33 18.98 -8.82
N ARG A 239 -6.09 17.69 -9.11
CA ARG A 239 -4.75 17.08 -9.02
C ARG A 239 -3.67 17.76 -9.88
N PRO A 240 -3.95 18.21 -11.12
CA PRO A 240 -2.94 18.92 -11.92
C PRO A 240 -2.45 20.22 -11.26
N LEU A 241 -3.29 20.85 -10.44
CA LEU A 241 -2.97 22.07 -9.70
C LEU A 241 -2.33 21.74 -8.34
N THR A 242 -2.91 20.78 -7.61
CA THR A 242 -2.46 20.47 -6.24
C THR A 242 -1.20 19.63 -6.19
N GLY A 243 -0.95 18.77 -7.18
CA GLY A 243 0.23 17.90 -7.23
C GLY A 243 1.56 18.67 -7.28
N ARG A 244 1.53 19.91 -7.81
CA ARG A 244 2.71 20.80 -7.91
C ARG A 244 2.98 21.62 -6.65
N LEU A 245 2.07 21.61 -5.69
CA LEU A 245 2.19 22.42 -4.48
C LEU A 245 3.15 21.75 -3.47
N PRO A 246 3.94 22.54 -2.72
CA PRO A 246 4.70 22.02 -1.59
C PRO A 246 3.73 21.45 -0.53
N ARG A 247 4.23 20.50 0.28
CA ARG A 247 3.42 19.75 1.25
C ARG A 247 2.57 20.65 2.16
N SER A 248 3.15 21.72 2.70
CA SER A 248 2.46 22.67 3.59
C SER A 248 1.27 23.35 2.91
N ALA A 249 1.44 23.75 1.65
CA ALA A 249 0.37 24.34 0.85
C ALA A 249 -0.72 23.31 0.52
N ARG A 250 -0.36 22.07 0.17
CA ARG A 250 -1.35 20.98 -0.03
C ARG A 250 -2.15 20.69 1.23
N LEU A 251 -1.50 20.65 2.39
CA LEU A 251 -2.18 20.47 3.67
C LEU A 251 -3.14 21.62 3.97
N GLY A 252 -2.74 22.86 3.66
CA GLY A 252 -3.62 24.04 3.75
C GLY A 252 -4.85 23.93 2.86
N VAL A 253 -4.68 23.52 1.60
CA VAL A 253 -5.80 23.26 0.67
C VAL A 253 -6.70 22.15 1.21
N ALA A 254 -6.14 21.04 1.67
CA ALA A 254 -6.91 19.94 2.25
C ALA A 254 -7.71 20.39 3.49
N ALA A 255 -7.12 21.22 4.36
CA ALA A 255 -7.79 21.77 5.54
C ALA A 255 -8.94 22.70 5.16
N ALA A 256 -8.75 23.57 4.18
CA ALA A 256 -9.79 24.46 3.66
C ALA A 256 -10.95 23.68 3.04
N LEU A 257 -10.66 22.70 2.19
CA LEU A 257 -11.67 21.81 1.59
C LEU A 257 -12.41 20.98 2.65
N THR A 258 -11.70 20.51 3.68
CA THR A 258 -12.30 19.79 4.81
C THR A 258 -13.27 20.67 5.58
N ALA A 259 -12.90 21.93 5.88
CA ALA A 259 -13.79 22.88 6.54
C ALA A 259 -15.02 23.21 5.68
N GLY A 260 -14.82 23.42 4.37
CA GLY A 260 -15.92 23.63 3.42
C GLY A 260 -16.86 22.43 3.34
N ALA A 261 -16.32 21.21 3.29
CA ALA A 261 -17.12 19.99 3.29
C ALA A 261 -17.85 19.76 4.63
N GLU A 262 -17.26 20.14 5.77
CA GLU A 262 -17.90 20.06 7.08
C GLU A 262 -19.16 20.92 7.12
N LEU A 263 -19.08 22.16 6.65
CA LEU A 263 -20.19 23.11 6.62
C LEU A 263 -21.22 22.78 5.53
N GLY A 264 -20.76 22.50 4.31
CA GLY A 264 -21.62 22.36 3.14
C GLY A 264 -22.18 20.97 2.87
N LEU A 265 -21.52 19.91 3.35
CA LEU A 265 -21.90 18.52 3.02
C LEU A 265 -22.16 17.68 4.26
N TRP A 266 -21.23 17.63 5.22
CA TRP A 266 -21.31 16.71 6.35
C TRP A 266 -22.28 17.17 7.45
N LEU A 267 -22.41 18.47 7.72
CA LEU A 267 -23.46 18.99 8.60
C LEU A 267 -24.87 18.70 8.05
N PRO A 268 -25.18 19.03 6.78
CA PRO A 268 -26.44 18.65 6.16
C PRO A 268 -26.69 17.13 6.13
N ALA A 269 -25.68 16.32 5.78
CA ALA A 269 -25.82 14.85 5.77
C ALA A 269 -26.18 14.30 7.15
N ARG A 270 -25.56 14.81 8.23
CA ARG A 270 -25.91 14.43 9.62
C ARG A 270 -27.31 14.90 10.00
N ALA A 271 -27.74 16.09 9.57
CA ALA A 271 -29.09 16.58 9.81
C ALA A 271 -30.13 15.68 9.11
N LEU A 272 -29.89 15.30 7.85
CA LEU A 272 -30.73 14.38 7.10
C LEU A 272 -30.85 13.01 7.79
N ARG A 273 -29.74 12.45 8.27
CA ARG A 273 -29.77 11.17 9.02
C ARG A 273 -30.58 11.27 10.31
N ARG A 274 -30.39 12.34 11.09
CA ARG A 274 -31.18 12.59 12.32
C ARG A 274 -32.67 12.79 12.04
N ALA A 275 -33.02 13.31 10.87
CA ALA A 275 -34.40 13.45 10.42
C ALA A 275 -35.00 12.15 9.82
N GLY A 276 -34.29 11.01 9.89
CA GLY A 276 -34.75 9.73 9.34
C GLY A 276 -34.60 9.61 7.82
N LEU A 277 -33.92 10.55 7.15
CA LEU A 277 -33.74 10.60 5.70
C LEU A 277 -32.37 10.03 5.26
N ALA A 278 -31.98 8.87 5.79
CA ALA A 278 -30.67 8.26 5.53
C ALA A 278 -30.39 8.07 4.03
N GLY A 279 -31.38 7.60 3.26
CA GLY A 279 -31.22 7.41 1.81
C GLY A 279 -30.93 8.71 1.05
N TRP A 280 -31.31 9.88 1.56
CA TRP A 280 -30.93 11.18 1.00
C TRP A 280 -29.53 11.59 1.45
N ALA A 281 -29.20 11.39 2.73
CA ALA A 281 -27.86 11.65 3.26
C ALA A 281 -26.78 10.89 2.47
N ASP A 282 -27.05 9.63 2.11
CA ASP A 282 -26.09 8.78 1.37
C ASP A 282 -25.92 9.19 -0.10
N ARG A 283 -26.74 10.13 -0.60
CA ARG A 283 -26.53 10.77 -1.91
C ARG A 283 -25.58 11.97 -1.86
N VAL A 284 -25.38 12.57 -0.69
CA VAL A 284 -24.46 13.69 -0.52
C VAL A 284 -23.01 13.21 -0.76
N PRO A 285 -22.20 13.92 -1.57
CA PRO A 285 -20.79 13.59 -1.72
C PRO A 285 -20.06 13.54 -0.36
N PHE A 286 -19.14 12.59 -0.21
CA PHE A 286 -18.38 12.36 1.04
C PHE A 286 -19.20 11.98 2.29
N SER A 287 -20.49 11.63 2.15
CA SER A 287 -21.39 11.35 3.29
C SER A 287 -20.93 10.21 4.21
N ASP A 288 -20.09 9.30 3.72
CA ASP A 288 -19.48 8.21 4.50
C ASP A 288 -18.44 8.70 5.51
N ALA A 289 -17.88 9.91 5.34
CA ALA A 289 -17.03 10.55 6.34
C ALA A 289 -17.81 11.45 7.32
N ALA A 290 -19.11 11.68 7.15
CA ALA A 290 -19.82 12.75 7.84
C ALA A 290 -19.80 12.65 9.37
N GLU A 291 -19.85 11.43 9.89
CA GLU A 291 -19.85 11.11 11.33
C GLU A 291 -18.45 10.88 11.91
N ARG A 292 -17.41 10.89 11.07
CA ARG A 292 -16.03 10.70 11.50
C ARG A 292 -15.45 11.97 12.10
N ASP A 293 -14.39 11.81 12.87
CA ASP A 293 -13.66 12.93 13.47
C ASP A 293 -12.96 13.80 12.40
N ARG A 294 -12.49 14.97 12.82
CA ARG A 294 -11.84 15.95 11.94
C ARG A 294 -10.51 15.44 11.39
N ALA A 295 -9.75 14.67 12.15
CA ALA A 295 -8.45 14.14 11.70
C ALA A 295 -8.64 13.11 10.58
N TYR A 296 -9.60 12.20 10.73
CA TYR A 296 -10.02 11.25 9.68
C TYR A 296 -10.42 12.00 8.41
N LYS A 297 -11.28 13.01 8.55
CA LYS A 297 -11.78 13.83 7.43
C LYS A 297 -10.65 14.55 6.69
N LEU A 298 -9.73 15.18 7.43
CA LEU A 298 -8.58 15.87 6.88
C LEU A 298 -7.66 14.90 6.12
N ARG A 299 -7.31 13.76 6.74
CA ARG A 299 -6.51 12.71 6.10
C ARG A 299 -7.12 12.29 4.78
N ARG A 300 -8.42 11.97 4.80
CA ARG A 300 -9.14 11.49 3.63
C ARG A 300 -9.26 12.53 2.50
N MET A 301 -9.21 13.82 2.85
CA MET A 301 -9.17 14.91 1.87
C MET A 301 -7.77 15.04 1.28
N TYR A 302 -6.74 15.04 2.14
CA TYR A 302 -5.34 15.07 1.71
C TYR A 302 -5.01 13.91 0.77
N ASP A 303 -5.46 12.69 1.09
CA ASP A 303 -5.26 11.47 0.30
C ASP A 303 -5.85 11.54 -1.11
N ARG A 304 -6.81 12.43 -1.37
CA ARG A 304 -7.40 12.59 -2.71
C ARG A 304 -6.61 13.54 -3.59
N LEU A 305 -5.87 14.47 -2.98
CA LEU A 305 -5.06 15.48 -3.65
C LEU A 305 -3.62 15.04 -3.89
N ASN A 306 -3.17 14.01 -3.16
CA ASN A 306 -1.78 13.57 -3.11
C ASN A 306 -1.32 12.62 -4.23
N PRO A 307 -2.12 11.64 -4.72
CA PRO A 307 -1.60 10.63 -5.63
C PRO A 307 -1.12 11.26 -6.94
N PRO A 308 0.14 11.02 -7.36
CA PRO A 308 0.69 11.59 -8.59
C PRO A 308 0.03 11.00 -9.83
N VAL A 309 -0.29 9.71 -9.79
CA VAL A 309 -0.93 8.95 -10.86
C VAL A 309 -2.07 8.11 -10.29
N THR A 310 -3.15 7.95 -11.06
CA THR A 310 -4.23 7.01 -10.75
C THR A 310 -4.84 6.51 -12.06
N HIS A 311 -4.63 5.24 -12.34
CA HIS A 311 -5.33 4.50 -13.36
C HIS A 311 -6.65 3.97 -12.77
N TYR A 312 -7.65 3.77 -13.61
CA TYR A 312 -8.92 3.18 -13.20
C TYR A 312 -9.22 1.97 -14.09
N PRO A 313 -8.60 0.80 -13.81
CA PRO A 313 -8.82 -0.40 -14.62
C PRO A 313 -10.30 -0.80 -14.65
N ASP A 314 -10.73 -1.35 -15.79
CA ASP A 314 -12.02 -2.01 -15.93
C ASP A 314 -11.91 -3.52 -15.67
N ALA A 315 -13.05 -4.21 -15.62
CA ALA A 315 -13.08 -5.65 -15.40
C ALA A 315 -12.37 -6.46 -16.52
N GLY A 316 -12.40 -5.96 -17.76
CA GLY A 316 -11.73 -6.61 -18.89
C GLY A 316 -10.21 -6.50 -18.80
N GLU A 317 -9.70 -5.39 -18.29
CA GLU A 317 -8.28 -5.20 -17.97
C GLU A 317 -7.82 -6.15 -16.87
N LEU A 318 -8.61 -6.27 -15.80
CA LEU A 318 -8.32 -7.24 -14.74
C LEU A 318 -8.37 -8.69 -15.24
N ALA A 319 -9.30 -9.02 -16.14
CA ALA A 319 -9.35 -10.34 -16.76
C ALA A 319 -8.07 -10.64 -17.57
N ARG A 320 -7.47 -9.62 -18.21
CA ARG A 320 -6.17 -9.77 -18.88
C ARG A 320 -5.02 -9.99 -17.90
N TRP A 321 -5.02 -9.31 -16.75
CA TRP A 321 -3.99 -9.52 -15.73
C TRP A 321 -4.04 -10.94 -15.17
N PHE A 322 -5.25 -11.46 -14.96
CA PHE A 322 -5.49 -12.81 -14.44
C PHE A 322 -5.60 -13.89 -15.52
N ALA A 323 -5.19 -13.61 -16.77
CA ALA A 323 -5.38 -14.55 -17.89
C ALA A 323 -4.68 -15.91 -17.69
N GLU A 324 -3.57 -15.95 -16.95
CA GLU A 324 -2.82 -17.17 -16.64
C GLU A 324 -3.19 -17.80 -15.28
N PHE A 325 -4.22 -17.28 -14.61
CA PHE A 325 -4.68 -17.75 -13.32
C PHE A 325 -5.88 -18.70 -13.45
N ASP A 326 -5.96 -19.65 -12.54
CA ASP A 326 -7.10 -20.54 -12.38
C ASP A 326 -8.12 -19.94 -11.39
N ASP A 327 -9.37 -20.42 -11.43
CA ASP A 327 -10.45 -20.01 -10.50
C ASP A 327 -10.67 -18.50 -10.39
N VAL A 328 -10.51 -17.77 -11.51
CA VAL A 328 -10.57 -16.30 -11.52
C VAL A 328 -11.96 -15.78 -11.19
N ARG A 329 -12.03 -14.86 -10.22
CA ARG A 329 -13.24 -14.12 -9.84
C ARG A 329 -12.94 -12.63 -9.84
N ILE A 330 -13.71 -11.87 -10.61
CA ILE A 330 -13.67 -10.41 -10.65
C ILE A 330 -15.04 -9.90 -10.21
N ALA A 331 -15.06 -9.01 -9.23
CA ALA A 331 -16.29 -8.48 -8.64
C ALA A 331 -16.20 -6.96 -8.49
N ASP A 332 -17.28 -6.27 -8.85
CA ASP A 332 -17.47 -4.88 -8.47
C ASP A 332 -17.59 -4.75 -6.95
N THR A 333 -17.11 -3.64 -6.40
CA THR A 333 -17.11 -3.37 -4.96
C THR A 333 -17.91 -2.09 -4.67
N ASP A 334 -19.21 -2.18 -4.93
CA ASP A 334 -20.22 -1.12 -4.77
C ASP A 334 -19.92 0.14 -5.61
N GLY A 335 -19.47 -0.07 -6.86
CA GLY A 335 -19.11 1.01 -7.78
C GLY A 335 -17.93 1.84 -7.30
N ARG A 336 -17.09 1.32 -6.40
CA ARG A 336 -15.88 2.03 -5.93
C ARG A 336 -14.60 1.48 -6.56
N GLY A 337 -14.70 0.38 -7.28
CA GLY A 337 -13.60 -0.32 -7.89
C GLY A 337 -13.85 -1.81 -7.96
N TRP A 338 -12.77 -2.56 -8.17
CA TRP A 338 -12.83 -3.97 -8.51
C TRP A 338 -11.97 -4.79 -7.56
N SER A 339 -12.53 -5.90 -7.09
CA SER A 339 -11.78 -6.99 -6.46
C SER A 339 -11.53 -8.08 -7.50
N ALA A 340 -10.29 -8.55 -7.62
CA ALA A 340 -9.94 -9.66 -8.50
C ALA A 340 -9.13 -10.71 -7.72
N ARG A 341 -9.50 -11.98 -7.88
CA ARG A 341 -8.90 -13.12 -7.19
C ARG A 341 -8.70 -14.28 -8.15
N GLY A 342 -7.62 -15.02 -7.95
CA GLY A 342 -7.34 -16.26 -8.69
C GLY A 342 -6.24 -17.07 -8.03
N ARG A 343 -6.02 -18.29 -8.53
CA ARG A 343 -4.92 -19.16 -8.13
C ARG A 343 -3.83 -19.13 -9.19
N ALA A 344 -2.57 -18.99 -8.77
CA ALA A 344 -1.44 -18.97 -9.68
C ALA A 344 -1.39 -20.29 -10.46
N GLY A 345 -1.71 -20.22 -11.75
CA GLY A 345 -1.82 -21.39 -12.62
C GLY A 345 -0.45 -22.03 -12.92
N PRO A 346 -0.42 -23.15 -13.65
CA PRO A 346 0.81 -23.83 -13.99
C PRO A 346 1.72 -23.05 -14.94
N HIS A 347 1.22 -21.98 -15.57
CA HIS A 347 1.97 -21.12 -16.48
C HIS A 347 2.41 -19.78 -15.86
N VAL A 348 1.93 -19.46 -14.65
CA VAL A 348 2.49 -18.37 -13.82
C VAL A 348 3.86 -18.85 -13.32
N ALA A 349 4.82 -18.86 -14.23
CA ALA A 349 6.17 -19.28 -13.94
C ALA A 349 6.82 -18.20 -13.06
N PRO A 350 7.60 -18.59 -12.03
CA PRO A 350 8.66 -17.73 -11.56
C PRO A 350 9.62 -17.57 -12.75
N LEU A 351 9.42 -16.55 -13.58
CA LEU A 351 10.37 -16.21 -14.65
C LEU A 351 11.73 -16.01 -13.96
N TRP A 352 12.69 -16.82 -14.39
CA TRP A 352 14.03 -16.98 -13.83
C TRP A 352 14.88 -15.74 -14.04
#